data_AF-A0A151N3M1-F1
#
_entry.id   AF-A0A151N3M1-F1
#
_cell.length_a   1.000
_cell.length_b   1.000
_cell.length_c   1.000
_cell.angle_alpha   90.00
_cell.angle_beta   90.00
_cell.angle_gamma   90.00
#
_symmetry.space_group_name_H-M   'P 1'
#
loop_
_entity.id
_entity.type
_entity.pdbx_description
1 polymer ?
#
loop_
_entity_poly.entity_id
_entity_poly.type
_entity_poly.pdbx_seq_one_letter_code
_entity_poly.pdbx_strand_id
1 'polypeptide(L)'
;MTFLVFLVIRAVPSEAVVCSPGEYAVHGECCPMCSPGQRVQKHCNNFSSTSCIPCVGNTYTDHPNGLEECRRCKFCDEGKETVKC
;
A
#
# COMPACT_ATOMS: atom_id res chain seq x y z
N MET A 1 -40.15 23.51 8.54
CA MET A 1 -38.77 23.83 8.97
C MET A 1 -37.99 22.57 9.38
N THR A 2 -38.12 21.46 8.63
CA THR A 2 -37.43 20.19 8.95
C THR A 2 -36.95 19.45 7.70
N PHE A 3 -37.55 19.71 6.52
CA PHE A 3 -37.07 19.16 5.23
C PHE A 3 -35.72 19.75 4.76
N LEU A 4 -35.35 20.96 5.19
CA LEU A 4 -34.08 21.60 4.82
C LEU A 4 -32.87 21.03 5.58
N VAL A 5 -33.09 20.29 6.67
CA VAL A 5 -32.02 19.79 7.55
C VAL A 5 -31.36 18.52 6.98
N PHE A 6 -32.01 17.81 6.05
CA PHE A 6 -31.46 16.61 5.43
C PHE A 6 -30.55 16.88 4.22
N LEU A 7 -30.56 18.09 3.66
CA LEU A 7 -29.68 18.47 2.53
C LEU A 7 -28.32 19.04 2.99
N VAL A 8 -28.07 19.08 4.30
CA VAL A 8 -26.79 19.47 4.92
C VAL A 8 -26.08 18.26 5.53
N ILE A 9 -26.22 17.07 4.93
CA ILE A 9 -25.20 16.03 5.10
C ILE A 9 -23.98 16.55 4.34
N ARG A 10 -23.18 17.38 5.03
CA ARG A 10 -21.83 17.73 4.62
C ARG A 10 -21.16 16.37 4.37
N ALA A 11 -20.76 16.10 3.13
CA ALA A 11 -19.70 15.13 2.88
C ALA A 11 -18.50 15.70 3.63
N VAL A 12 -18.31 15.27 4.88
CA VAL A 12 -17.08 15.52 5.61
C VAL A 12 -16.01 14.89 4.73
N PRO A 13 -15.10 15.68 4.14
CA PRO A 13 -13.98 15.10 3.44
C PRO A 13 -13.29 14.21 4.48
N SER A 14 -13.18 12.92 4.19
CA SER A 14 -12.21 12.07 4.86
C SER A 14 -10.89 12.83 4.78
N GLU A 15 -10.45 13.46 5.87
CA GLU A 15 -9.15 14.11 5.97
C GLU A 15 -8.13 13.07 5.51
N ALA A 16 -7.63 13.23 4.28
CA ALA A 16 -6.68 12.30 3.73
C ALA A 16 -5.41 12.46 4.55
N VAL A 17 -5.01 11.41 5.26
CA VAL A 17 -3.81 11.45 6.09
C VAL A 17 -2.61 11.65 5.18
N VAL A 18 -1.88 12.74 5.41
CA VAL A 18 -0.66 13.08 4.67
C VAL A 18 0.53 12.49 5.42
N CYS A 19 1.24 11.56 4.77
CA CYS A 19 2.40 10.90 5.35
C CYS A 19 3.71 11.45 4.82
N SER A 20 4.78 11.24 5.59
CA SER A 20 6.13 11.65 5.19
C SER A 20 6.67 10.77 4.06
N PRO A 21 7.70 11.21 3.32
CA PRO A 21 8.40 10.33 2.38
C PRO A 21 8.89 9.05 3.08
N GLY A 22 8.59 7.89 2.49
CA GLY A 22 8.91 6.59 3.08
C GLY A 22 7.82 6.03 4.01
N GLU A 23 6.67 6.69 4.12
CA GLU A 23 5.50 6.22 4.87
C GLU A 23 4.27 6.07 3.96
N TYR A 24 3.37 5.16 4.33
CA TYR A 24 2.08 4.97 3.66
C TYR A 24 0.93 5.12 4.65
N ALA A 25 -0.19 5.63 4.17
CA ALA A 25 -1.40 5.78 4.97
C ALA A 25 -2.15 4.45 5.05
N VAL A 26 -2.48 4.02 6.27
CA VAL A 26 -3.34 2.87 6.53
C VAL A 26 -4.10 3.13 7.83
N HIS A 27 -5.40 2.80 7.87
CA HIS A 27 -6.26 3.00 9.05
C HIS A 27 -6.26 4.41 9.67
N GLY A 28 -5.92 5.44 8.90
CA GLY A 28 -5.85 6.82 9.41
C GLY A 28 -4.54 7.15 10.14
N GLU A 29 -3.52 6.30 10.02
CA GLU A 29 -2.17 6.54 10.52
C GLU A 29 -1.11 6.35 9.42
N CYS A 30 0.09 6.85 9.67
CA CYS A 30 1.23 6.70 8.77
C CYS A 30 2.13 5.57 9.27
N CYS A 31 2.36 4.59 8.42
CA CYS A 31 3.24 3.46 8.69
C CYS A 31 4.49 3.51 7.80
N PRO A 32 5.66 3.08 8.31
CA PRO A 32 6.88 3.02 7.49
C PRO A 32 6.72 1.97 6.38
N MET A 33 7.17 2.31 5.18
CA MET A 33 7.14 1.45 4.01
C MET A 33 8.10 0.27 4.12
N CYS A 34 7.77 -0.83 3.43
CA CYS A 34 8.70 -1.92 3.16
C CYS A 34 9.70 -1.53 2.07
N SER A 35 10.89 -2.15 2.08
CA SER A 35 11.92 -1.93 1.06
C SER A 35 11.51 -2.55 -0.30
N PRO A 36 12.17 -2.15 -1.42
CA PRO A 36 12.03 -2.86 -2.69
C PRO A 36 12.29 -4.36 -2.54
N GLY A 37 11.52 -5.18 -3.25
CA GLY A 37 11.54 -6.63 -3.14
C GLY A 37 10.81 -7.20 -1.92
N GLN A 38 10.13 -6.37 -1.13
CA GLN A 38 9.31 -6.78 0.02
C GLN A 38 7.86 -6.28 -0.08
N ARG A 39 6.97 -7.00 0.61
CA ARG A 39 5.56 -6.65 0.84
C ARG A 39 5.24 -6.61 2.32
N VAL A 40 4.17 -5.91 2.68
CA VAL A 40 3.61 -5.88 4.02
C VAL A 40 3.03 -7.26 4.37
N GLN A 41 3.52 -7.84 5.46
CA GLN A 41 2.87 -8.99 6.11
C GLN A 41 1.88 -8.53 7.17
N LYS A 42 2.22 -7.46 7.89
CA LYS A 42 1.38 -6.87 8.95
C LYS A 42 1.61 -5.37 8.98
N HIS A 43 0.54 -4.60 8.96
CA HIS A 43 0.61 -3.15 9.14
C HIS A 43 1.19 -2.77 10.50
N CYS A 44 1.70 -1.54 10.58
CA CYS A 44 2.07 -0.99 11.86
C CYS A 44 0.82 -0.79 12.74
N ASN A 45 1.06 -0.56 14.03
CA ASN A 45 0.09 -0.08 14.99
C ASN A 45 0.86 0.72 16.06
N ASN A 46 0.15 1.22 17.06
CA ASN A 46 0.72 1.99 18.18
C ASN A 46 1.94 1.36 18.88
N PHE A 47 2.12 0.04 18.80
CA PHE A 47 3.16 -0.71 19.52
C PHE A 47 4.18 -1.40 18.60
N SER A 48 3.94 -1.49 17.29
CA SER A 48 4.81 -2.22 16.37
C SER A 48 4.89 -1.54 15.01
N SER A 49 6.09 -1.50 14.44
CA SER A 49 6.32 -1.07 13.06
C SER A 49 5.72 -2.05 12.04
N THR A 50 5.72 -1.66 10.76
CA THR A 50 5.33 -2.52 9.65
C THR A 50 6.21 -3.78 9.61
N SER A 51 5.58 -4.96 9.57
CA SER A 51 6.29 -6.21 9.30
C SER A 51 6.36 -6.45 7.80
N CYS A 52 7.56 -6.67 7.29
CA CYS A 52 7.83 -6.86 5.87
C CYS A 52 8.38 -8.25 5.60
N ILE A 53 7.93 -8.87 4.51
CA ILE A 53 8.45 -10.14 4.04
C ILE A 53 8.89 -10.04 2.57
N PRO A 54 9.88 -10.84 2.12
CA PRO A 54 10.30 -10.85 0.73
C PRO A 54 9.17 -11.25 -0.23
N CYS A 55 9.19 -10.68 -1.42
CA CYS A 55 8.44 -11.21 -2.55
C CYS A 55 8.97 -12.61 -2.89
N VAL A 56 8.07 -13.52 -3.29
CA VAL A 56 8.39 -14.91 -3.60
C VAL A 56 7.92 -15.27 -5.01
N GLY A 57 8.58 -16.26 -5.60
CA GLY A 57 8.30 -16.69 -6.98
C GLY A 57 8.55 -15.56 -7.99
N ASN A 58 7.72 -15.50 -9.02
CA ASN A 58 7.83 -14.53 -10.11
C ASN A 58 7.10 -13.22 -9.77
N THR A 59 7.40 -12.65 -8.60
CA THR A 59 6.79 -11.39 -8.13
C THR A 59 7.83 -10.40 -7.61
N TYR A 60 7.51 -9.11 -7.68
CA TYR A 60 8.44 -8.03 -7.36
C TYR A 60 7.74 -6.77 -6.83
N THR A 61 8.53 -5.92 -6.18
CA THR A 61 8.24 -4.50 -5.92
C THR A 61 9.49 -3.70 -6.23
N ASP A 62 9.36 -2.66 -7.05
CA ASP A 62 10.46 -1.86 -7.61
C ASP A 62 10.87 -0.68 -6.70
N HIS A 63 9.99 -0.29 -5.77
CA HIS A 63 10.15 0.86 -4.90
C HIS A 63 9.70 0.56 -3.46
N PRO A 64 10.09 1.41 -2.49
CA PRO A 64 9.49 1.37 -1.16
C PRO A 64 7.96 1.45 -1.25
N ASN A 65 7.26 0.62 -0.49
CA ASN A 65 5.82 0.44 -0.66
C ASN A 65 5.09 0.04 0.63
N GLY A 66 3.76 0.21 0.62
CA GLY A 66 2.84 -0.31 1.63
C GLY A 66 1.92 -1.42 1.11
N LEU A 67 2.35 -2.17 0.07
CA LEU A 67 1.52 -3.17 -0.58
C LEU A 67 1.50 -4.47 0.23
N GLU A 68 0.32 -5.07 0.38
CA GLU A 68 0.18 -6.41 0.97
C GLU A 68 0.55 -7.52 -0.01
N GLU A 69 0.59 -7.23 -1.32
CA GLU A 69 0.92 -8.18 -2.38
C GLU A 69 2.00 -7.61 -3.33
N CYS A 70 2.88 -8.49 -3.79
CA CYS A 70 3.88 -8.14 -4.80
C CYS A 70 3.28 -8.18 -6.21
N ARG A 71 3.82 -7.38 -7.14
CA ARG A 71 3.41 -7.37 -8.54
C ARG A 71 3.93 -8.61 -9.25
N ARG A 72 3.16 -9.22 -10.16
CA ARG A 72 3.66 -10.32 -10.99
C ARG A 72 4.65 -9.80 -12.03
N CYS A 73 5.76 -10.49 -12.20
CA CYS A 73 6.68 -10.20 -13.30
C CYS A 73 6.02 -10.61 -14.63
N LYS A 74 6.34 -9.87 -15.69
CA LYS A 74 5.87 -10.19 -17.04
C LYS A 74 6.86 -11.14 -17.69
N PHE A 75 6.34 -12.19 -18.32
CA PHE A 75 7.13 -13.06 -19.19
C PHE A 75 7.12 -12.48 -20.59
N CYS A 76 8.25 -12.48 -21.26
CA CYS A 76 8.29 -12.25 -22.69
C CYS A 76 8.04 -13.61 -23.37
N ASP A 77 6.97 -13.72 -24.17
CA ASP A 77 6.64 -14.91 -24.97
C ASP A 77 7.60 -15.06 -26.16
N GLU A 78 8.88 -15.29 -25.90
CA GLU A 78 9.87 -15.61 -26.94
C GLU A 78 10.94 -16.57 -26.41
N GLY A 79 10.55 -17.79 -26.01
CA GLY A 79 11.45 -18.93 -25.85
C GLY A 79 12.68 -18.74 -24.94
N LYS A 80 12.71 -17.69 -24.13
CA LYS A 80 13.79 -17.31 -23.23
C LYS A 80 13.23 -17.26 -21.83
N GLU A 81 13.74 -18.17 -21.00
CA GLU A 81 13.47 -18.28 -19.57
C GLU A 81 14.16 -17.13 -18.80
N THR A 82 13.88 -15.89 -19.20
CA THR A 82 14.38 -14.69 -18.52
C THR A 82 13.17 -13.94 -17.98
N VAL A 83 12.91 -14.10 -16.69
CA VAL A 83 11.92 -13.32 -15.96
C VAL A 83 12.45 -11.89 -15.86
N LYS A 84 11.81 -10.94 -16.55
CA LYS A 84 12.14 -9.52 -16.40
C LYS A 84 11.23 -8.92 -15.33
N CYS A 85 11.77 -8.90 -14.12
CA CYS A 85 11.41 -7.98 -13.05
C CYS A 85 12.49 -6.88 -13.06
#